data_AF-A0AAU6YCR3-F1
#
_entry.id   AF-A0AAU6YCR3-F1
#
_cell.length_a   1.000
_cell.length_b   1.000
_cell.length_c   1.000
_cell.angle_alpha   90.00
_cell.angle_beta   90.00
_cell.angle_gamma   90.00
#
_symmetry.space_group_name_H-M   'P 1'
#
loop_
_entity.id
_entity.type
_entity.pdbx_description
1 polymer ?
#
loop_
_entity_poly.entity_id
_entity_poly.type
_entity_poly.pdbx_seq_one_letter_code
_entity_poly.pdbx_strand_id
1 'polypeptide(L)'
;MALFDFFKKKKTQEKEPKRYPITPEMTDGVSFVYSLIKDQFFLIEKSGVKTPPLLYKGDNGDYEINQWLAGYISGFYDAFLQSKNQKYDLNALELIFSVLYGEEVAEEGIKQCIVAMMTLGDKSDNLFKVAFEEFDDGLYAGGNNFFDWKDKKIFAPLGIYNKYAM
;
A
#
# COMPACT_ATOMS: atom_id res chain seq x y z
N MET A 1 2.07 -53.82 2.17
CA MET A 1 1.91 -52.86 3.29
C MET A 1 3.03 -51.82 3.19
N ALA A 2 2.70 -50.56 3.50
CA ALA A 2 3.58 -49.42 3.75
C ALA A 2 4.41 -48.87 2.58
N LEU A 3 3.77 -48.08 1.70
CA LEU A 3 4.41 -47.12 0.77
C LEU A 3 3.57 -45.83 0.66
N PHE A 4 2.89 -45.44 1.75
CA PHE A 4 1.96 -44.29 1.78
C PHE A 4 2.21 -43.31 2.94
N ASP A 5 3.44 -43.22 3.48
CA ASP A 5 3.74 -42.29 4.59
C ASP A 5 4.59 -41.07 4.18
N PHE A 6 4.73 -40.78 2.88
CA PHE A 6 5.49 -39.63 2.39
C PHE A 6 4.68 -38.33 2.20
N PHE A 7 3.40 -38.33 2.60
CA PHE A 7 2.60 -37.11 2.70
C PHE A 7 2.43 -36.70 4.17
N LYS A 8 3.56 -36.50 4.86
CA LYS A 8 3.57 -35.56 6.00
C LYS A 8 3.23 -34.19 5.42
N LYS A 9 1.94 -33.84 5.45
CA LYS A 9 1.45 -32.46 5.42
C LYS A 9 2.44 -31.64 6.22
N LYS A 10 3.21 -30.77 5.55
CA LYS A 10 3.78 -29.60 6.19
C LYS A 10 2.57 -28.92 6.83
N LYS A 11 2.41 -29.07 8.14
CA LYS A 11 1.64 -28.11 8.92
C LYS A 11 2.33 -26.80 8.58
N THR A 12 1.70 -25.99 7.73
CA THR A 12 2.00 -24.57 7.64
C THR A 12 1.97 -24.12 9.09
N GLN A 13 3.15 -23.86 9.67
CA GLN A 13 3.20 -23.18 10.95
C GLN A 13 2.44 -21.89 10.69
N GLU A 14 1.28 -21.74 11.31
CA GLU A 14 0.61 -20.45 11.38
C GLU A 14 1.67 -19.51 11.95
N LYS A 15 2.25 -18.68 11.08
CA LYS A 15 3.22 -17.65 11.46
C LYS A 15 2.45 -16.78 12.46
N GLU A 16 2.98 -16.64 13.67
CA GLU A 16 2.33 -15.76 14.64
C GLU A 16 2.16 -14.37 14.00
N PRO A 17 1.00 -13.71 14.20
CA PRO A 17 0.75 -12.40 13.61
C PRO A 17 1.89 -11.45 13.93
N LYS A 18 2.39 -10.74 12.93
CA LYS A 18 3.51 -9.80 13.11
C LYS A 18 3.08 -8.69 14.08
N ARG A 19 3.86 -8.48 15.13
CA ARG A 19 3.66 -7.35 16.05
C ARG A 19 4.38 -6.12 15.51
N TYR A 20 3.61 -5.08 15.18
CA TYR A 20 4.15 -3.81 14.70
C TYR A 20 4.55 -2.91 15.87
N PRO A 21 5.78 -2.39 15.91
CA PRO A 21 6.25 -1.52 17.00
C PRO A 21 5.77 -0.07 16.78
N ILE A 22 4.45 0.14 16.80
CA ILE A 22 3.82 1.45 16.58
C ILE A 22 3.13 1.97 17.85
N THR A 23 2.99 3.28 17.94
CA THR A 23 2.29 3.92 19.07
C THR A 23 0.76 3.79 18.93
N PRO A 24 -0.01 3.95 20.03
CA PRO A 24 -1.46 4.00 19.95
C PRO A 24 -1.98 5.09 18.99
N GLU A 25 -1.39 6.27 19.01
CA GLU A 25 -1.77 7.39 18.14
C GLU A 25 -1.61 7.05 16.65
N MET A 26 -0.59 6.25 16.32
CA MET A 26 -0.36 5.76 14.96
C MET A 26 -1.35 4.68 14.56
N THR A 27 -1.83 3.89 15.52
CA THR A 27 -2.87 2.88 15.30
C THR A 27 -4.20 3.55 14.92
N ASP A 28 -4.54 4.68 15.55
CA ASP A 28 -5.70 5.49 15.17
C ASP A 28 -5.53 6.06 13.75
N GLY A 29 -4.33 6.54 13.42
CA GLY A 29 -3.98 7.02 12.08
C GLY A 29 -4.12 5.94 11.01
N VAL A 30 -3.60 4.74 11.28
CA VAL A 30 -3.76 3.55 10.43
C VAL A 30 -5.23 3.24 10.21
N SER A 31 -6.02 3.19 11.29
CA SER A 31 -7.45 2.89 11.22
C SER A 31 -8.22 3.90 10.38
N PHE A 32 -7.88 5.18 10.53
CA PHE A 32 -8.45 6.27 9.75
C PHE A 32 -8.13 6.15 8.26
N VAL A 33 -6.85 6.01 7.89
CA VAL A 33 -6.44 5.88 6.49
C VAL A 33 -7.01 4.61 5.87
N TYR A 34 -6.95 3.49 6.59
CA TYR A 34 -7.56 2.22 6.17
C TYR A 34 -9.04 2.38 5.82
N SER A 35 -9.82 3.08 6.65
CA SER A 35 -11.26 3.25 6.39
C SER A 35 -11.55 3.95 5.07
N LEU A 36 -10.81 5.03 4.76
CA LEU A 36 -10.99 5.81 3.53
C LEU A 36 -10.55 5.05 2.28
N ILE A 37 -9.50 4.24 2.38
CA ILE A 37 -9.01 3.41 1.28
C ILE A 37 -9.96 2.23 1.04
N LYS A 38 -10.44 1.60 2.13
CA LYS A 38 -11.41 0.50 2.06
C LYS A 38 -12.72 0.92 1.41
N ASP A 39 -13.23 2.11 1.71
CA ASP A 39 -14.45 2.63 1.09
C ASP A 39 -14.30 2.76 -0.43
N GLN A 40 -13.13 3.16 -0.91
CA GLN A 40 -12.84 3.21 -2.35
C GLN A 40 -12.82 1.81 -2.97
N PHE A 41 -12.19 0.83 -2.32
CA PHE A 41 -12.21 -0.57 -2.80
C PHE A 41 -13.62 -1.14 -2.85
N PHE A 42 -14.44 -0.84 -1.85
CA PHE A 42 -15.85 -1.22 -1.85
C PHE A 42 -16.61 -0.62 -3.05
N LEU A 43 -16.37 0.64 -3.40
CA LEU A 43 -16.97 1.27 -4.58
C LEU A 43 -16.49 0.62 -5.89
N ILE A 44 -15.21 0.27 -5.98
CA ILE A 44 -14.65 -0.48 -7.13
C ILE A 44 -15.40 -1.81 -7.29
N GLU A 45 -15.51 -2.59 -6.22
CA GLU A 45 -16.22 -3.88 -6.26
C GLU A 45 -17.70 -3.72 -6.63
N LYS A 46 -18.37 -2.68 -6.13
CA LYS A 46 -19.76 -2.36 -6.48
C LYS A 46 -19.94 -1.97 -7.95
N SER A 47 -18.91 -1.42 -8.59
CA SER A 47 -18.92 -1.12 -10.02
C SER A 47 -18.71 -2.35 -10.92
N GLY A 48 -18.48 -3.53 -10.33
CA GLY A 48 -18.20 -4.77 -11.06
C GLY A 48 -16.72 -4.95 -11.44
N VAL A 49 -15.85 -4.07 -10.97
CA VAL A 49 -14.40 -4.15 -11.16
C VAL A 49 -13.76 -4.83 -9.95
N LYS A 50 -12.72 -5.63 -10.17
CA LYS A 50 -11.96 -6.25 -9.07
C LYS A 50 -11.04 -5.22 -8.42
N THR A 51 -10.98 -5.22 -7.09
CA THR A 51 -10.01 -4.42 -6.32
C THR A 51 -8.59 -4.63 -6.87
N PRO A 52 -7.86 -3.54 -7.18
CA PRO A 52 -6.51 -3.64 -7.73
C PRO A 52 -5.56 -4.28 -6.71
N PRO A 53 -4.74 -5.26 -7.11
CA PRO A 53 -3.76 -5.85 -6.22
C PRO A 53 -2.60 -4.89 -5.98
N LEU A 54 -2.01 -4.93 -4.77
CA LEU A 54 -0.76 -4.22 -4.47
C LEU A 54 0.44 -4.88 -5.16
N LEU A 55 0.48 -6.21 -5.17
CA LEU A 55 1.47 -7.00 -5.89
C LEU A 55 0.76 -7.87 -6.93
N TYR A 56 1.28 -7.90 -8.14
CA TYR A 56 0.86 -8.83 -9.18
C TYR A 56 2.06 -9.63 -9.66
N LYS A 57 1.79 -10.72 -10.38
CA LYS A 57 2.85 -11.53 -10.97
C LYS A 57 3.21 -10.94 -12.32
N GLY A 58 4.45 -10.51 -12.47
CA GLY A 58 5.01 -10.02 -13.72
C GLY A 58 5.16 -11.14 -14.75
N ASP A 59 5.45 -10.75 -15.99
CA ASP A 59 5.60 -11.69 -17.12
C ASP A 59 6.80 -12.63 -16.94
N ASN A 60 7.80 -12.21 -16.18
CA ASN A 60 8.98 -12.99 -15.79
C ASN A 60 8.69 -13.99 -14.64
N GLY A 61 7.50 -13.94 -14.05
CA GLY A 61 7.10 -14.77 -12.92
C GLY A 61 7.47 -14.23 -11.54
N ASP A 62 8.16 -13.08 -11.48
CA ASP A 62 8.46 -12.37 -10.24
C ASP A 62 7.26 -11.52 -9.79
N TYR A 63 7.23 -11.10 -8.52
CA TYR A 63 6.21 -10.19 -8.03
C TYR A 63 6.59 -8.75 -8.34
N GLU A 64 5.71 -8.04 -9.05
CA GLU A 64 5.82 -6.61 -9.33
C GLU A 64 4.83 -5.84 -8.46
N ILE A 65 5.26 -4.69 -7.93
CA ILE A 65 4.38 -3.76 -7.23
C ILE A 65 3.59 -2.91 -8.21
N ASN A 66 2.31 -2.73 -7.90
CA ASN A 66 1.51 -1.66 -8.48
C ASN A 66 2.03 -0.31 -7.93
N GLN A 67 2.98 0.27 -8.65
CA GLN A 67 3.73 1.45 -8.22
C GLN A 67 2.82 2.61 -7.89
N TRP A 68 1.86 2.92 -8.75
CA TRP A 68 0.94 4.04 -8.54
C TRP A 68 0.12 3.84 -7.27
N LEU A 69 -0.43 2.64 -7.05
CA LEU A 69 -1.26 2.35 -5.89
C LEU A 69 -0.46 2.41 -4.59
N ALA A 70 0.76 1.85 -4.60
CA ALA A 70 1.69 1.91 -3.48
C ALA A 70 2.09 3.35 -3.16
N GLY A 71 2.43 4.13 -4.19
CA GLY A 71 2.72 5.56 -4.09
C GLY A 71 1.53 6.33 -3.53
N TYR A 72 0.33 6.09 -4.08
CA TYR A 72 -0.91 6.73 -3.65
C TYR A 72 -1.21 6.50 -2.17
N ILE A 73 -1.19 5.26 -1.70
CA ILE A 73 -1.45 4.96 -0.29
C ILE A 73 -0.37 5.60 0.59
N SER A 74 0.91 5.56 0.16
CA SER A 74 2.03 6.19 0.88
C SER A 74 1.86 7.70 0.99
N GLY A 75 1.57 8.39 -0.11
CA GLY A 75 1.38 9.84 -0.14
C GLY A 75 0.12 10.29 0.59
N PHE A 76 -0.96 9.51 0.51
CA PHE A 76 -2.18 9.77 1.27
C PHE A 76 -1.93 9.66 2.78
N TYR A 77 -1.21 8.63 3.20
CA TYR A 77 -0.81 8.43 4.60
C TYR A 77 0.14 9.53 5.08
N ASP A 78 1.15 9.89 4.28
CA ASP A 78 2.07 10.98 4.62
C ASP A 78 1.32 12.31 4.79
N ALA A 79 0.43 12.65 3.85
CA ALA A 79 -0.39 13.86 3.94
C ALA A 79 -1.28 13.87 5.19
N PHE A 80 -1.84 12.72 5.57
CA PHE A 80 -2.55 12.57 6.84
C PHE A 80 -1.64 12.88 8.04
N LEU A 81 -0.43 12.32 8.10
CA LEU A 81 0.51 12.57 9.20
C LEU A 81 0.96 14.03 9.26
N GLN A 82 1.28 14.64 8.12
CA GLN A 82 1.61 16.07 8.03
C GLN A 82 0.45 16.92 8.57
N SER A 83 -0.79 16.54 8.28
CA SER A 83 -1.99 17.20 8.80
C SER A 83 -2.11 17.18 10.33
N LYS A 84 -1.43 16.23 10.98
CA LYS A 84 -1.37 16.01 12.43
C LYS A 84 -0.02 16.42 13.04
N ASN A 85 0.89 17.01 12.26
CA ASN A 85 2.28 17.29 12.65
C ASN A 85 3.03 16.05 13.18
N GLN A 86 2.77 14.88 12.59
CA GLN A 86 3.41 13.61 12.93
C GLN A 86 4.49 13.25 11.90
N LYS A 87 5.47 12.44 12.31
CA LYS A 87 6.52 11.95 11.43
C LYS A 87 6.08 10.69 10.69
N TYR A 88 6.56 10.55 9.47
CA TYR A 88 6.38 9.34 8.67
C TYR A 88 6.95 8.10 9.36
N ASP A 89 6.20 7.00 9.34
CA ASP A 89 6.61 5.71 9.88
C ASP A 89 6.21 4.58 8.95
N LEU A 90 7.24 3.86 8.51
CA LEU A 90 7.13 2.72 7.60
C LEU A 90 6.42 1.53 8.24
N ASN A 91 6.50 1.32 9.56
CA ASN A 91 5.81 0.22 10.23
C ASN A 91 4.29 0.41 10.20
N ALA A 92 3.84 1.66 10.31
CA ALA A 92 2.43 1.98 10.21
C ALA A 92 1.93 1.89 8.76
N LEU A 93 2.74 2.30 7.76
CA LEU A 93 2.42 2.01 6.35
C LEU A 93 2.35 0.50 6.09
N GLU A 94 3.29 -0.28 6.63
CA GLU A 94 3.29 -1.75 6.50
C GLU A 94 2.02 -2.33 7.10
N LEU A 95 1.59 -1.83 8.26
CA LEU A 95 0.34 -2.25 8.87
C LEU A 95 -0.87 -1.91 7.99
N ILE A 96 -0.91 -0.72 7.35
CA ILE A 96 -1.95 -0.35 6.38
C ILE A 96 -2.00 -1.35 5.23
N PHE A 97 -0.84 -1.70 4.65
CA PHE A 97 -0.79 -2.73 3.60
C PHE A 97 -1.22 -4.09 4.11
N SER A 98 -0.82 -4.47 5.32
CA SER A 98 -1.14 -5.77 5.91
C SER A 98 -2.65 -5.94 6.09
N VAL A 99 -3.34 -4.90 6.59
CA VAL A 99 -4.81 -4.97 6.77
C VAL A 99 -5.59 -4.93 5.46
N LEU A 100 -5.00 -4.39 4.38
CA LEU A 100 -5.64 -4.33 3.05
C LEU A 100 -5.36 -5.58 2.20
N TYR A 101 -4.15 -6.13 2.28
CA TYR A 101 -3.63 -7.13 1.34
C TYR A 101 -3.04 -8.39 1.98
N GLY A 102 -2.88 -8.42 3.31
CA GLY A 102 -2.24 -9.49 4.05
C GLY A 102 -0.75 -9.26 4.30
N GLU A 103 -0.23 -9.91 5.35
CA GLU A 103 1.13 -9.68 5.87
C GLU A 103 2.23 -9.96 4.84
N GLU A 104 2.15 -11.05 4.09
CA GLU A 104 3.18 -11.40 3.09
C GLU A 104 3.28 -10.36 1.97
N VAL A 105 2.14 -9.84 1.52
CA VAL A 105 2.07 -8.81 0.49
C VAL A 105 2.57 -7.47 1.03
N ALA A 106 2.29 -7.17 2.30
CA ALA A 106 2.75 -5.95 2.96
C ALA A 106 4.27 -5.91 3.17
N GLU A 107 4.85 -7.02 3.65
CA GLU A 107 6.29 -7.15 3.86
C GLU A 107 7.06 -6.87 2.56
N GLU A 108 6.58 -7.40 1.44
CA GLU A 108 7.20 -7.20 0.14
C GLU A 108 6.89 -5.82 -0.46
N GLY A 109 5.65 -5.34 -0.32
CA GLY A 109 5.24 -4.01 -0.79
C GLY A 109 6.08 -2.89 -0.15
N ILE A 110 6.37 -2.98 1.14
CA ILE A 110 7.22 -2.00 1.83
C ILE A 110 8.65 -2.00 1.34
N LYS A 111 9.26 -3.17 1.07
CA LYS A 111 10.62 -3.21 0.52
C LYS A 111 10.70 -2.45 -0.80
N GLN A 112 9.74 -2.67 -1.69
CA GLN A 112 9.70 -1.98 -2.98
C GLN A 112 9.41 -0.48 -2.83
N CYS A 113 8.56 -0.09 -1.88
CA CYS A 113 8.34 1.33 -1.54
C CYS A 113 9.62 2.01 -1.03
N ILE A 114 10.39 1.35 -0.16
CA ILE A 114 11.67 1.88 0.35
C ILE A 114 12.65 2.09 -0.80
N VAL A 115 12.76 1.12 -1.71
CA VAL A 115 13.61 1.24 -2.91
C VAL A 115 13.17 2.44 -3.75
N ALA A 116 11.88 2.56 -4.05
CA ALA A 116 11.34 3.69 -4.82
C ALA A 116 11.67 5.04 -4.16
N MET A 117 11.39 5.19 -2.85
CA MET A 117 11.66 6.42 -2.10
C MET A 117 13.16 6.77 -2.08
N MET A 118 14.04 5.78 -1.90
CA MET A 118 15.48 5.99 -1.92
C MET A 118 15.98 6.40 -3.30
N THR A 119 15.45 5.80 -4.37
CA THR A 119 15.82 6.14 -5.75
C THR A 119 15.34 7.53 -6.14
N LEU A 120 14.11 7.90 -5.77
CA LEU A 120 13.55 9.23 -6.06
C LEU A 120 14.25 10.34 -5.25
N GLY A 121 14.65 10.04 -4.01
CA GLY A 121 15.40 10.96 -3.15
C GLY A 121 16.87 11.16 -3.56
N ASP A 122 17.42 10.32 -4.44
CA ASP A 122 18.77 10.50 -4.97
C ASP A 122 18.82 11.72 -5.89
N LYS A 123 19.82 12.59 -5.70
CA LYS A 123 20.03 13.79 -6.53
C LYS A 123 20.71 13.47 -7.87
N SER A 124 21.22 12.25 -8.05
CA SER A 124 21.78 11.82 -9.33
C SER A 124 20.70 11.62 -10.39
N ASP A 125 20.91 12.08 -11.61
CA ASP A 125 20.03 11.74 -12.73
C ASP A 125 20.39 10.34 -13.22
N ASN A 126 19.53 9.38 -12.92
CA ASN A 126 19.72 7.98 -13.29
C ASN A 126 18.45 7.39 -13.90
N LEU A 127 18.62 6.38 -14.75
CA LEU A 127 17.52 5.66 -15.42
C LEU A 127 16.53 5.03 -14.45
N PHE A 128 16.93 4.78 -13.20
CA PHE A 128 16.06 4.18 -12.19
C PHE A 128 14.97 5.14 -11.72
N LYS A 129 15.15 6.47 -11.81
CA LYS A 129 14.08 7.43 -11.53
C LYS A 129 12.90 7.27 -12.48
N VAL A 130 13.18 7.08 -13.77
CA VAL A 130 12.14 6.82 -14.78
C VAL A 130 11.36 5.55 -14.43
N ALA A 131 12.04 4.53 -13.91
CA ALA A 131 11.41 3.29 -13.47
C ALA A 131 10.48 3.44 -12.25
N PHE A 132 10.51 4.58 -11.54
CA PHE A 132 9.64 4.89 -10.40
C PHE A 132 8.79 6.15 -10.59
N GLU A 133 8.68 6.67 -11.81
CA GLU A 133 7.80 7.82 -12.12
C GLU A 133 6.35 7.54 -11.71
N GLU A 134 5.87 6.31 -11.97
CA GLU A 134 4.50 5.95 -11.61
C GLU A 134 4.28 5.90 -10.09
N PHE A 135 5.31 5.54 -9.32
CA PHE A 135 5.26 5.63 -7.86
C PHE A 135 5.19 7.08 -7.38
N ASP A 136 6.02 7.97 -7.95
CA ASP A 136 6.05 9.39 -7.61
C ASP A 136 4.71 10.08 -7.95
N ASP A 137 4.17 9.81 -9.13
CA ASP A 137 2.83 10.25 -9.56
C ASP A 137 1.75 9.78 -8.58
N GLY A 138 1.83 8.53 -8.15
CA GLY A 138 0.98 7.97 -7.10
C GLY A 138 1.07 8.79 -5.82
N LEU A 139 2.29 9.05 -5.35
CA LEU A 139 2.56 9.78 -4.11
C LEU A 139 1.95 11.18 -4.12
N TYR A 140 2.16 11.95 -5.20
CA TYR A 140 1.52 13.26 -5.35
C TYR A 140 0.00 13.16 -5.46
N ALA A 141 -0.53 12.19 -6.22
CA ALA A 141 -1.97 12.00 -6.36
C ALA A 141 -2.64 11.69 -5.01
N GLY A 142 -2.04 10.79 -4.22
CA GLY A 142 -2.54 10.44 -2.89
C GLY A 142 -2.51 11.62 -1.93
N GLY A 143 -1.38 12.32 -1.86
CA GLY A 143 -1.22 13.48 -0.98
C GLY A 143 -2.18 14.61 -1.32
N ASN A 144 -2.29 14.96 -2.62
CA ASN A 144 -3.22 15.98 -3.10
C ASN A 144 -4.67 15.59 -2.82
N ASN A 145 -5.05 14.32 -3.05
CA ASN A 145 -6.43 13.89 -2.83
C ASN A 145 -6.83 13.96 -1.35
N PHE A 146 -5.91 13.66 -0.42
CA PHE A 146 -6.13 13.86 1.00
C PHE A 146 -6.32 15.35 1.34
N PHE A 147 -5.40 16.21 0.91
CA PHE A 147 -5.46 17.65 1.24
C PHE A 147 -6.67 18.34 0.60
N ASP A 148 -7.00 18.03 -0.65
CA ASP A 148 -8.18 18.58 -1.31
C ASP A 148 -9.46 18.17 -0.62
N TRP A 149 -9.54 16.95 -0.09
CA TRP A 149 -10.67 16.51 0.72
C TRP A 149 -10.70 17.22 2.08
N LYS A 150 -9.56 17.27 2.79
CA LYS A 150 -9.43 17.97 4.08
C LYS A 150 -9.81 19.45 3.97
N ASP A 151 -9.40 20.10 2.89
CA ASP A 151 -9.66 21.52 2.59
C ASP A 151 -11.03 21.74 1.94
N LYS A 152 -11.86 20.69 1.82
CA LYS A 152 -13.22 20.71 1.28
C LYS A 152 -13.33 21.18 -0.18
N LYS A 153 -12.26 21.02 -0.97
CA LYS A 153 -12.27 21.25 -2.42
C LYS A 153 -12.98 20.12 -3.17
N ILE A 154 -12.92 18.91 -2.62
CA ILE A 154 -13.65 17.75 -3.11
C ILE A 154 -14.53 17.16 -1.99
N PHE A 155 -15.61 16.49 -2.38
CA PHE A 155 -16.56 15.91 -1.44
C PHE A 155 -16.00 14.68 -0.71
N ALA A 156 -15.27 13.83 -1.44
CA ALA A 156 -14.69 12.58 -0.92
C ALA A 156 -13.35 12.27 -1.62
N PRO A 157 -12.40 11.64 -0.93
CA PRO A 157 -11.08 11.32 -1.49
C PRO A 157 -11.14 10.02 -2.32
N LEU A 158 -11.69 10.08 -3.52
CA LEU A 158 -11.97 8.92 -4.37
C LEU A 158 -10.89 8.61 -5.42
N GLY A 159 -9.64 9.03 -5.22
CA GLY A 159 -8.58 8.92 -6.22
C GLY A 159 -8.33 7.49 -6.75
N ILE A 160 -8.36 6.48 -5.89
CA ILE A 160 -8.19 5.07 -6.31
C ILE A 160 -9.40 4.62 -7.13
N TYR A 161 -10.61 4.87 -6.63
CA TYR A 161 -11.84 4.49 -7.34
C TYR A 161 -11.86 5.09 -8.75
N ASN A 162 -11.54 6.38 -8.87
CA ASN A 162 -11.51 7.06 -10.15
C ASN A 162 -10.46 6.50 -11.11
N LYS A 163 -9.29 6.04 -10.63
CA LYS A 163 -8.26 5.47 -11.52
C LYS A 163 -8.62 4.07 -12.03
N TYR A 164 -9.23 3.24 -11.19
CA TYR A 164 -9.40 1.81 -11.49
C TYR A 164 -10.81 1.43 -11.93
N ALA A 165 -11.81 2.29 -11.75
CA ALA A 165 -13.21 1.97 -12.04
C ALA A 165 -13.98 3.01 -12.89
N MET A 166 -13.39 4.18 -13.18
CA MET A 166 -13.96 5.19 -14.07
C MET A 166 -13.06 5.41 -15.28
#